data_AF-A0A2D6E5E6-F1
#
_entry.id   AF-A0A2D6E5E6-F1
#
_cell.length_a   1.000
_cell.length_b   1.000
_cell.length_c   1.000
_cell.angle_alpha   90.00
_cell.angle_beta   90.00
_cell.angle_gamma   90.00
#
_symmetry.space_group_name_H-M   'P 1'
#
loop_
_entity.id
_entity.type
_entity.pdbx_description
1 polymer ?
#
loop_
_entity_poly.entity_id
_entity_poly.type
_entity_poly.pdbx_seq_one_letter_code
_entity_poly.pdbx_strand_id
1 'polypeptide(L)'
;MRAPFKYKAVFENEIIASSNVTDPDFKINEASLQGLAPLVPEKIDLEANVDLLAVAFNAAVANKFNKNHDGIETSTALAVSEYFVHKPTNIEHRKEKVVGHIVSSGFTKFGTNEMVASESLEKSTDPFNIALAAVVYKTVNRDFASLLEKSANKESDLYGVVSASWEIGFNEFVIALGSKDLKDAEIISDKGQIEEFKKYLKAFDGDGIMEDGTEVYRLVTGSVYPLGIGFTSNPAAEVKGIYVEDDNKKKDEITAEEIESIVIDNEEFLKKLKKYKKNLSQEKKTDVIFNKRATNDMKEIIEQLKETIEASTSDKFSEEAVANIVKVVSDAIRDKSDIYVQEKAEMEKQKEEASTAKQDAEDKLQKIEEELAASQEKLSQLEADQKATKALQLFNSRMESLDSQYELSDEDRKILANDLKEVDESDESFATYEERMSVIYKHKSKEFLTDQEKSFQEKVEAEVQKKISEMGSSETSEVKEDADKATEEVLEEVEAATEEVSSNNGESSEQELTLREKFSQAFNKESVTINY
;
A
#
# COMPACT_ATOMS: atom_id res chain seq x y z
N MET A 1 34.15 -23.94 -63.60
CA MET A 1 32.88 -23.18 -63.50
C MET A 1 31.78 -24.16 -63.18
N ARG A 2 31.27 -24.20 -61.94
CA ARG A 2 30.16 -25.09 -61.56
C ARG A 2 28.84 -24.37 -61.87
N ALA A 3 27.96 -25.04 -62.61
CA ALA A 3 26.69 -24.51 -63.07
C ALA A 3 25.77 -24.14 -61.88
N PRO A 4 25.05 -23.00 -61.93
CA PRO A 4 24.12 -22.61 -60.88
C PRO A 4 22.85 -23.46 -60.98
N PHE A 5 22.55 -24.19 -59.90
CA PHE A 5 21.31 -24.90 -59.52
C PHE A 5 20.39 -25.51 -60.61
N LYS A 6 20.09 -26.81 -60.45
CA LYS A 6 19.29 -27.65 -61.37
C LYS A 6 17.81 -27.26 -61.49
N TYR A 7 17.25 -26.54 -60.52
CA TYR A 7 15.85 -26.11 -60.50
C TYR A 7 15.75 -24.66 -60.02
N LYS A 8 14.89 -23.88 -60.66
CA LYS A 8 14.64 -22.47 -60.37
C LYS A 8 13.14 -22.29 -60.16
N ALA A 9 12.75 -21.85 -58.96
CA ALA A 9 11.36 -21.49 -58.65
C ALA A 9 11.23 -19.96 -58.76
N VAL A 10 10.15 -19.50 -59.38
CA VAL A 10 9.77 -18.09 -59.48
C VAL A 10 8.35 -18.01 -58.92
N PHE A 11 8.14 -17.15 -57.93
CA PHE A 11 6.83 -16.90 -57.37
C PHE A 11 6.11 -15.86 -58.23
N GLU A 12 4.81 -16.06 -58.49
CA GLU A 12 3.98 -15.12 -59.26
C GLU A 12 3.78 -13.78 -58.53
N ASN A 13 3.91 -13.79 -57.20
CA ASN A 13 3.77 -12.60 -56.35
C ASN A 13 5.11 -12.19 -55.73
N GLU A 14 5.27 -10.89 -55.46
CA GLU A 14 6.38 -10.38 -54.67
C GLU A 14 6.37 -11.02 -53.28
N ILE A 15 7.42 -11.79 -52.96
CA ILE A 15 7.67 -12.23 -51.60
C ILE A 15 8.41 -11.12 -50.88
N ILE A 16 7.69 -10.43 -49.99
CA ILE A 16 8.29 -9.49 -49.05
C ILE A 16 8.71 -10.32 -47.82
N ALA A 17 10.02 -10.34 -47.53
CA ALA A 17 10.50 -10.84 -46.25
C ALA A 17 9.84 -10.01 -45.14
N SER A 18 9.46 -10.64 -44.01
CA SER A 18 8.73 -10.05 -42.88
C SER A 18 9.47 -8.93 -42.12
N SER A 19 10.38 -8.21 -42.78
CA SER A 19 11.10 -7.04 -42.27
C SER A 19 10.35 -5.72 -42.47
N ASN A 20 9.32 -5.66 -43.32
CA ASN A 20 8.54 -4.43 -43.53
C ASN A 20 7.24 -4.48 -42.75
N VAL A 21 7.35 -4.32 -41.43
CA VAL A 21 6.20 -4.07 -40.54
C VAL A 21 5.81 -2.59 -40.57
N THR A 22 5.71 -2.03 -41.78
CA THR A 22 5.39 -0.62 -42.06
C THR A 22 4.15 -0.53 -42.93
N ASP A 23 3.20 -1.44 -42.73
CA ASP A 23 1.84 -1.25 -43.22
C ASP A 23 1.22 -0.12 -42.38
N PRO A 24 0.76 1.00 -42.97
CA PRO A 24 0.15 2.10 -42.22
C PRO A 24 -1.15 1.71 -41.49
N ASP A 25 -1.77 0.58 -41.85
CA ASP A 25 -2.89 0.02 -41.09
C ASP A 25 -2.43 -0.64 -39.78
N PHE A 26 -1.15 -0.97 -39.66
CA PHE A 26 -0.48 -1.36 -38.42
C PHE A 26 0.22 -0.14 -37.82
N LYS A 27 -0.48 0.62 -36.98
CA LYS A 27 0.10 1.67 -36.14
C LYS A 27 1.00 1.05 -35.06
N ILE A 28 2.17 0.56 -35.47
CA ILE A 28 3.14 0.00 -34.54
C ILE A 28 3.78 1.14 -33.79
N ASN A 29 3.71 1.03 -32.47
CA ASN A 29 4.24 1.96 -31.52
C ASN A 29 5.79 1.99 -31.62
N GLU A 30 6.32 2.95 -32.37
CA GLU A 30 7.76 3.21 -32.49
C GLU A 30 8.31 4.13 -31.39
N ALA A 31 7.45 4.60 -30.47
CA ALA A 31 7.89 5.49 -29.41
C ALA A 31 8.75 4.76 -28.38
N SER A 32 9.75 5.48 -27.87
CA SER A 32 10.75 4.91 -26.98
C SER A 32 10.10 4.44 -25.67
N LEU A 33 10.35 3.19 -25.26
CA LEU A 33 9.82 2.61 -24.02
C LEU A 33 10.44 3.22 -22.76
N GLN A 34 11.38 4.16 -22.89
CA GLN A 34 11.94 4.95 -21.78
C GLN A 34 10.84 5.69 -20.98
N GLY A 35 9.69 6.01 -21.61
CA GLY A 35 8.54 6.58 -20.90
C GLY A 35 7.97 5.67 -19.80
N LEU A 36 8.31 4.38 -19.80
CA LEU A 36 7.89 3.40 -18.80
C LEU A 36 8.82 3.33 -17.58
N ALA A 37 9.98 3.98 -17.59
CA ALA A 37 10.92 3.96 -16.47
C ALA A 37 10.29 4.33 -15.11
N PRO A 38 9.38 5.34 -15.02
CA PRO A 38 8.72 5.68 -13.76
C PRO A 38 7.87 4.57 -13.14
N LEU A 39 7.52 3.51 -13.90
CA LEU A 39 6.81 2.36 -13.36
C LEU A 39 7.71 1.49 -12.48
N VAL A 40 9.03 1.46 -12.70
CA VAL A 40 9.93 0.66 -11.87
C VAL A 40 10.03 1.31 -10.49
N PRO A 41 9.55 0.66 -9.41
CA PRO A 41 9.49 1.33 -8.11
C PRO A 41 10.88 1.56 -7.51
N GLU A 42 11.16 2.80 -7.08
CA GLU A 42 12.44 3.16 -6.42
C GLU A 42 12.74 2.35 -5.15
N LYS A 43 11.70 1.81 -4.51
CA LYS A 43 11.83 0.93 -3.33
C LYS A 43 12.53 -0.41 -3.63
N ILE A 44 12.69 -0.77 -4.90
CA ILE A 44 13.39 -1.99 -5.30
C ILE A 44 14.85 -1.63 -5.54
N ASP A 45 15.69 -1.92 -4.56
CA ASP A 45 17.13 -1.72 -4.66
C ASP A 45 17.75 -2.81 -5.52
N LEU A 46 17.98 -2.52 -6.81
CA LEU A 46 18.61 -3.45 -7.75
C LEU A 46 20.11 -3.63 -7.49
N GLU A 47 20.77 -2.66 -6.85
CA GLU A 47 22.18 -2.74 -6.47
C GLU A 47 22.37 -3.76 -5.33
N ALA A 48 21.49 -3.74 -4.33
CA ALA A 48 21.47 -4.72 -3.25
C ALA A 48 20.93 -6.10 -3.70
N ASN A 49 20.00 -6.13 -4.66
CA ASN A 49 19.36 -7.35 -5.16
C ASN A 49 19.84 -7.71 -6.57
N VAL A 50 21.15 -7.99 -6.68
CA VAL A 50 21.84 -8.28 -7.96
C VAL A 50 21.26 -9.45 -8.75
N ASP A 51 20.47 -10.32 -8.11
CA ASP A 51 19.76 -11.44 -8.73
C ASP A 51 18.43 -11.05 -9.39
N LEU A 52 17.99 -9.80 -9.27
CA LEU A 52 16.79 -9.27 -9.90
C LEU A 52 17.14 -8.45 -11.16
N LEU A 53 16.23 -8.50 -12.14
CA LEU A 53 16.21 -7.62 -13.31
C LEU A 53 14.86 -6.91 -13.36
N ALA A 54 14.85 -5.58 -13.28
CA ALA A 54 13.61 -4.83 -13.43
C ALA A 54 13.29 -4.59 -14.91
N VAL A 55 12.04 -4.84 -15.28
CA VAL A 55 11.53 -4.62 -16.63
C VAL A 55 10.19 -3.91 -16.60
N ALA A 56 9.92 -3.02 -17.55
CA ALA A 56 8.63 -2.38 -17.73
C ALA A 56 8.13 -2.56 -19.16
N PHE A 57 6.82 -2.72 -19.34
CA PHE A 57 6.23 -3.06 -20.64
C PHE A 57 4.75 -2.70 -20.71
N ASN A 58 4.26 -2.49 -21.92
CA ASN A 58 2.82 -2.42 -22.18
C ASN A 58 2.27 -3.84 -22.32
N ALA A 59 1.27 -4.18 -21.51
CA ALA A 59 0.71 -5.52 -21.39
C ALA A 59 -0.52 -5.76 -22.29
N ALA A 60 -1.33 -4.72 -22.49
CA ALA A 60 -2.57 -4.75 -23.25
C ALA A 60 -2.96 -3.34 -23.70
N VAL A 61 -3.88 -3.27 -24.67
CA VAL A 61 -4.47 -2.02 -25.17
C VAL A 61 -5.96 -2.02 -24.84
N ALA A 62 -6.41 -1.05 -24.05
CA ALA A 62 -7.83 -0.83 -23.76
C ALA A 62 -8.52 -0.08 -24.92
N ASN A 63 -9.84 -0.20 -25.02
CA ASN A 63 -10.68 0.39 -26.08
C ASN A 63 -10.33 -0.06 -27.51
N LYS A 64 -9.60 -1.17 -27.65
CA LYS A 64 -9.24 -1.76 -28.94
C LYS A 64 -9.24 -3.28 -28.85
N PHE A 65 -9.73 -3.95 -29.88
CA PHE A 65 -9.72 -5.41 -29.97
C PHE A 65 -8.38 -5.94 -30.48
N ASN A 66 -7.87 -6.99 -29.85
CA ASN A 66 -6.58 -7.59 -30.16
C ASN A 66 -6.68 -8.64 -31.28
N LYS A 67 -5.55 -9.29 -31.64
CA LYS A 67 -5.51 -10.33 -32.70
C LYS A 67 -6.37 -11.57 -32.39
N ASN A 68 -6.68 -11.83 -31.13
CA ASN A 68 -7.59 -12.89 -30.69
C ASN A 68 -9.07 -12.45 -30.70
N HIS A 69 -9.35 -11.23 -31.16
CA HIS A 69 -10.66 -10.60 -31.17
C HIS A 69 -11.23 -10.32 -29.77
N ASP A 70 -10.35 -10.20 -28.78
CA ASP A 70 -10.70 -9.87 -27.40
C ASP A 70 -10.37 -8.41 -27.10
N GLY A 71 -11.22 -7.73 -26.33
CA GLY A 71 -11.01 -6.35 -25.90
C GLY A 71 -11.64 -6.08 -24.54
N ILE A 72 -11.22 -4.97 -23.93
CA ILE A 72 -11.82 -4.40 -22.72
C ILE A 72 -12.06 -2.91 -22.91
N GLU A 73 -13.05 -2.39 -22.20
CA GLU A 73 -13.32 -0.96 -22.10
C GLU A 73 -12.51 -0.30 -20.97
N THR A 74 -12.49 1.04 -20.97
CA THR A 74 -11.80 1.87 -19.98
C THR A 74 -12.15 1.50 -18.53
N SER A 75 -13.43 1.36 -18.21
CA SER A 75 -13.91 1.04 -16.85
C SER A 75 -13.28 -0.27 -16.35
N THR A 76 -13.29 -1.32 -17.19
CA THR A 76 -12.66 -2.61 -16.89
C THR A 76 -11.16 -2.46 -16.74
N ALA A 77 -10.48 -1.72 -17.64
CA ALA A 77 -9.03 -1.51 -17.57
C ALA A 77 -8.61 -0.82 -16.25
N LEU A 78 -9.32 0.24 -15.87
CA LEU A 78 -9.09 0.97 -14.63
C LEU A 78 -9.30 0.05 -13.41
N ALA A 79 -10.39 -0.73 -13.41
CA ALA A 79 -10.74 -1.60 -12.29
C ALA A 79 -9.75 -2.75 -12.07
N VAL A 80 -9.14 -3.30 -13.14
CA VAL A 80 -8.29 -4.51 -13.03
C VAL A 80 -6.79 -4.23 -12.96
N SER A 81 -6.34 -3.05 -13.40
CA SER A 81 -4.91 -2.71 -13.55
C SER A 81 -4.07 -3.00 -12.28
N GLU A 82 -4.52 -2.56 -11.11
CA GLU A 82 -3.82 -2.74 -9.84
C GLU A 82 -3.79 -4.21 -9.38
N TYR A 83 -4.76 -5.02 -9.78
CA TYR A 83 -4.82 -6.44 -9.40
C TYR A 83 -3.80 -7.31 -10.14
N PHE A 84 -3.07 -6.75 -11.12
CA PHE A 84 -1.89 -7.39 -11.70
C PHE A 84 -0.68 -7.38 -10.76
N VAL A 85 -0.59 -6.47 -9.80
CA VAL A 85 0.53 -6.40 -8.86
C VAL A 85 0.61 -7.73 -8.08
N HIS A 86 1.82 -8.26 -7.96
CA HIS A 86 2.16 -9.56 -7.38
C HIS A 86 1.71 -10.79 -8.17
N LYS A 87 1.11 -10.64 -9.35
CA LYS A 87 0.84 -11.77 -10.25
C LYS A 87 2.12 -12.25 -10.95
N PRO A 88 2.22 -13.54 -11.29
CA PRO A 88 3.41 -14.11 -11.90
C PRO A 88 3.62 -13.58 -13.32
N THR A 89 4.90 -13.45 -13.69
CA THR A 89 5.32 -13.35 -15.09
C THR A 89 5.90 -14.69 -15.54
N ASN A 90 5.49 -15.16 -16.72
CA ASN A 90 5.92 -16.43 -17.29
C ASN A 90 6.42 -16.27 -18.74
N ILE A 91 6.97 -17.35 -19.31
CA ILE A 91 7.43 -17.36 -20.71
C ILE A 91 6.37 -18.04 -21.58
N GLU A 92 5.90 -17.36 -22.64
CA GLU A 92 4.96 -17.88 -23.65
C GLU A 92 3.66 -18.45 -23.06
N HIS A 93 3.09 -17.78 -22.08
CA HIS A 93 1.85 -18.17 -21.39
C HIS A 93 1.89 -19.54 -20.70
N ARG A 94 3.10 -20.02 -20.39
CA ARG A 94 3.31 -21.31 -19.73
C ARG A 94 3.40 -21.12 -18.23
N LYS A 95 2.32 -21.45 -17.51
CA LYS A 95 2.21 -21.27 -16.05
C LYS A 95 3.25 -22.07 -15.25
N GLU A 96 3.85 -23.09 -15.83
CA GLU A 96 4.97 -23.85 -15.27
C GLU A 96 6.34 -23.16 -15.44
N LYS A 97 6.44 -22.13 -16.30
CA LYS A 97 7.67 -21.37 -16.60
C LYS A 97 7.63 -19.96 -16.01
N VAL A 98 7.34 -19.85 -14.71
CA VAL A 98 7.38 -18.57 -13.99
C VAL A 98 8.82 -18.09 -13.87
N VAL A 99 9.04 -16.80 -14.15
CA VAL A 99 10.35 -16.16 -14.16
C VAL A 99 10.43 -14.90 -13.31
N GLY A 100 9.32 -14.45 -12.74
CA GLY A 100 9.25 -13.19 -12.04
C GLY A 100 7.85 -12.88 -11.54
N HIS A 101 7.67 -11.66 -11.05
CA HIS A 101 6.37 -11.15 -10.64
C HIS A 101 6.26 -9.64 -10.91
N ILE A 102 5.01 -9.20 -11.06
CA ILE A 102 4.67 -7.80 -11.32
C ILE A 102 4.77 -7.00 -10.02
N VAL A 103 5.35 -5.81 -10.08
CA VAL A 103 5.64 -4.96 -8.92
C VAL A 103 4.92 -3.61 -8.96
N SER A 104 4.43 -3.20 -10.12
CA SER A 104 3.67 -1.97 -10.30
C SER A 104 2.77 -2.03 -11.54
N SER A 105 1.80 -1.13 -11.56
CA SER A 105 0.84 -0.96 -12.65
C SER A 105 0.64 0.53 -12.94
N GLY A 106 0.19 0.83 -14.15
CA GLY A 106 -0.15 2.17 -14.59
C GLY A 106 -0.63 2.19 -16.03
N PHE A 107 -0.75 3.39 -16.59
CA PHE A 107 -1.29 3.59 -17.93
C PHE A 107 -0.38 4.45 -18.78
N THR A 108 -0.30 4.15 -20.08
CA THR A 108 0.40 5.00 -21.03
C THR A 108 -0.44 5.30 -22.26
N LYS A 109 -0.16 6.42 -22.92
CA LYS A 109 -0.78 6.76 -24.20
C LYS A 109 -0.42 5.73 -25.26
N PHE A 110 -1.43 5.28 -25.99
CA PHE A 110 -1.22 4.44 -27.16
C PHE A 110 -0.38 5.18 -28.21
N GLY A 111 0.67 4.53 -28.71
CA GLY A 111 1.57 5.08 -29.72
C GLY A 111 2.73 5.95 -29.20
N THR A 112 2.61 6.62 -28.04
CA THR A 112 3.71 7.47 -27.50
C THR A 112 4.37 6.93 -26.24
N ASN A 113 3.74 6.00 -25.53
CA ASN A 113 4.24 5.42 -24.27
C ASN A 113 4.46 6.45 -23.14
N GLU A 114 3.88 7.64 -23.26
CA GLU A 114 3.87 8.63 -22.17
C GLU A 114 2.94 8.17 -21.06
N MET A 115 3.39 8.27 -19.81
CA MET A 115 2.55 7.98 -18.63
C MET A 115 1.30 8.87 -18.60
N VAL A 116 0.18 8.28 -18.18
CA VAL A 116 -1.12 8.93 -18.09
C VAL A 116 -1.73 8.65 -16.71
N ALA A 117 -2.30 9.68 -16.10
CA ALA A 117 -3.00 9.57 -14.82
C ALA A 117 -4.39 8.92 -15.01
N SER A 118 -4.76 8.01 -14.12
CA SER A 118 -6.01 7.24 -14.19
C SER A 118 -7.26 8.11 -14.31
N GLU A 119 -7.27 9.26 -13.61
CA GLU A 119 -8.39 10.22 -13.59
C GLU A 119 -8.66 10.84 -14.96
N SER A 120 -7.61 10.97 -15.78
CA SER A 120 -7.74 11.51 -17.14
C SER A 120 -8.34 10.51 -18.13
N LEU A 121 -8.43 9.22 -17.75
CA LEU A 121 -8.91 8.14 -18.59
C LEU A 121 -10.38 7.79 -18.36
N GLU A 122 -10.99 8.13 -17.22
CA GLU A 122 -12.35 7.70 -16.84
C GLU A 122 -13.43 7.89 -17.91
N LYS A 123 -13.29 8.91 -18.77
CA LYS A 123 -14.22 9.23 -19.86
C LYS A 123 -13.61 9.08 -21.25
N SER A 124 -12.37 8.60 -21.33
CA SER A 124 -11.69 8.39 -22.60
C SER A 124 -12.27 7.17 -23.30
N THR A 125 -12.57 7.32 -24.58
CA THR A 125 -12.89 6.23 -25.50
C THR A 125 -11.73 5.95 -26.47
N ASP A 126 -10.64 6.72 -26.36
CA ASP A 126 -9.47 6.52 -27.18
C ASP A 126 -8.63 5.36 -26.63
N PRO A 127 -7.91 4.62 -27.50
CA PRO A 127 -7.02 3.55 -27.07
C PRO A 127 -5.89 4.04 -26.16
N PHE A 128 -5.58 3.26 -25.13
CA PHE A 128 -4.44 3.47 -24.22
C PHE A 128 -3.89 2.13 -23.76
N ASN A 129 -2.64 2.10 -23.29
CA ASN A 129 -2.01 0.87 -22.82
C ASN A 129 -2.22 0.69 -21.31
N ILE A 130 -2.45 -0.55 -20.90
CA ILE A 130 -2.14 -1.00 -19.54
C ILE A 130 -0.64 -1.28 -19.51
N ALA A 131 0.09 -0.56 -18.68
CA ALA A 131 1.54 -0.66 -18.56
C ALA A 131 1.92 -1.19 -17.18
N LEU A 132 2.85 -2.14 -17.14
CA LEU A 132 3.24 -2.85 -15.93
C LEU A 132 4.76 -2.83 -15.79
N ALA A 133 5.26 -2.88 -14.55
CA ALA A 133 6.64 -3.27 -14.29
C ALA A 133 6.70 -4.57 -13.50
N ALA A 134 7.73 -5.35 -13.76
CA ALA A 134 7.99 -6.63 -13.12
C ALA A 134 9.47 -6.76 -12.74
N VAL A 135 9.74 -7.58 -11.74
CA VAL A 135 11.09 -8.07 -11.47
C VAL A 135 11.21 -9.50 -11.96
N VAL A 136 12.28 -9.77 -12.69
CA VAL A 136 12.63 -11.08 -13.24
C VAL A 136 13.81 -11.64 -12.45
N TYR A 137 13.69 -12.90 -12.03
CA TYR A 137 14.70 -13.58 -11.24
C TYR A 137 15.81 -14.11 -12.16
N LYS A 138 16.95 -13.41 -12.22
CA LYS A 138 18.12 -13.80 -13.02
C LYS A 138 18.59 -15.22 -12.67
N THR A 139 18.44 -15.64 -11.41
CA THR A 139 18.84 -16.97 -10.91
C THR A 139 17.94 -18.10 -11.38
N VAL A 140 16.65 -17.85 -11.61
CA VAL A 140 15.68 -18.86 -12.09
C VAL A 140 15.90 -19.15 -13.56
N ASN A 141 16.14 -18.12 -14.38
CA ASN A 141 16.38 -18.30 -15.80
C ASN A 141 17.34 -17.23 -16.36
N ARG A 142 18.64 -17.53 -16.28
CA ARG A 142 19.72 -16.64 -16.73
C ARG A 142 19.66 -16.34 -18.23
N ASP A 143 19.34 -17.35 -19.03
CA ASP A 143 19.27 -17.20 -20.50
C ASP A 143 18.13 -16.26 -20.89
N PHE A 144 16.99 -16.38 -20.20
CA PHE A 144 15.87 -15.48 -20.40
C PHE A 144 16.19 -14.05 -19.93
N ALA A 145 16.84 -13.87 -18.77
CA ALA A 145 17.29 -12.55 -18.33
C ALA A 145 18.21 -11.88 -19.36
N SER A 146 19.18 -12.62 -19.91
CA SER A 146 20.05 -12.11 -20.99
C SER A 146 19.28 -11.79 -22.27
N LEU A 147 18.23 -12.56 -22.59
CA LEU A 147 17.35 -12.27 -23.72
C LEU A 147 16.58 -10.95 -23.50
N LEU A 148 16.12 -10.66 -22.28
CA LEU A 148 15.44 -9.41 -21.97
C LEU A 148 16.36 -8.21 -22.17
N GLU A 149 17.59 -8.26 -21.63
CA GLU A 149 18.60 -7.21 -21.82
C GLU A 149 18.89 -6.96 -23.31
N LYS A 150 19.11 -8.04 -24.08
CA LYS A 150 19.32 -7.96 -25.54
C LYS A 150 18.09 -7.48 -26.29
N SER A 151 16.89 -7.73 -25.78
CA SER A 151 15.64 -7.26 -26.38
C SER A 151 15.37 -5.79 -26.11
N ALA A 152 15.88 -5.24 -25.01
CA ALA A 152 15.77 -3.82 -24.71
C ALA A 152 16.88 -2.97 -25.37
N ASN A 153 18.00 -3.58 -25.76
CA ASN A 153 19.10 -2.87 -26.41
C ASN A 153 18.86 -2.64 -27.90
N LYS A 154 18.77 -1.38 -28.33
CA LYS A 154 18.58 -0.96 -29.74
C LYS A 154 19.70 -1.40 -30.69
N GLU A 155 20.90 -1.66 -30.18
CA GLU A 155 22.06 -2.10 -30.96
C GLU A 155 22.14 -3.63 -31.14
N SER A 156 21.28 -4.36 -30.44
CA SER A 156 21.22 -5.82 -30.48
C SER A 156 20.36 -6.31 -31.66
N ASP A 157 20.81 -7.37 -32.33
CA ASP A 157 20.02 -8.06 -33.36
C ASP A 157 18.71 -8.66 -32.82
N LEU A 158 18.58 -8.77 -31.49
CA LEU A 158 17.38 -9.25 -30.80
C LEU A 158 16.50 -8.10 -30.27
N TYR A 159 16.75 -6.85 -30.66
CA TYR A 159 15.97 -5.71 -30.22
C TYR A 159 14.47 -5.87 -30.52
N GLY A 160 13.64 -5.67 -29.50
CA GLY A 160 12.18 -5.75 -29.60
C GLY A 160 11.64 -7.16 -29.86
N VAL A 161 12.45 -8.21 -29.69
CA VAL A 161 12.01 -9.61 -29.84
C VAL A 161 11.06 -10.02 -28.72
N VAL A 162 11.28 -9.55 -27.49
CA VAL A 162 10.41 -9.84 -26.34
C VAL A 162 9.42 -8.70 -26.15
N SER A 163 8.16 -9.06 -25.99
CA SER A 163 7.05 -8.19 -25.59
C SER A 163 6.25 -8.89 -24.49
N ALA A 164 5.15 -8.28 -24.04
CA ALA A 164 4.28 -8.84 -23.03
C ALA A 164 2.87 -9.06 -23.56
N SER A 165 2.18 -10.05 -22.99
CA SER A 165 0.76 -10.26 -23.20
C SER A 165 0.10 -10.66 -21.89
N TRP A 166 -1.03 -10.02 -21.59
CA TRP A 166 -1.81 -10.28 -20.39
C TRP A 166 -2.44 -11.67 -20.32
N GLU A 167 -2.71 -12.11 -19.09
CA GLU A 167 -3.50 -13.28 -18.78
C GLU A 167 -4.64 -12.86 -17.87
N ILE A 168 -5.88 -13.01 -18.32
CA ILE A 168 -7.07 -12.68 -17.55
C ILE A 168 -8.04 -13.86 -17.56
N GLY A 169 -8.72 -14.09 -16.44
CA GLY A 169 -9.91 -14.92 -16.36
C GLY A 169 -11.14 -14.02 -16.26
N PHE A 170 -12.26 -14.42 -16.86
CA PHE A 170 -13.51 -13.67 -16.77
C PHE A 170 -14.71 -14.62 -16.90
N ASN A 171 -15.87 -14.17 -16.44
CA ASN A 171 -17.10 -14.97 -16.45
C ASN A 171 -18.12 -14.53 -17.52
N GLU A 172 -18.06 -13.28 -17.97
CA GLU A 172 -19.04 -12.68 -18.87
C GLU A 172 -18.37 -11.94 -20.02
N PHE A 173 -19.10 -11.82 -21.12
CA PHE A 173 -18.72 -11.00 -22.26
C PHE A 173 -19.96 -10.56 -23.03
N VAL A 174 -19.81 -9.50 -23.80
CA VAL A 174 -20.77 -9.06 -24.82
C VAL A 174 -20.12 -9.09 -26.20
N ILE A 175 -20.92 -8.97 -27.25
CA ILE A 175 -20.43 -8.98 -28.64
C ILE A 175 -20.24 -7.54 -29.10
N ALA A 176 -19.15 -7.30 -29.82
CA ALA A 176 -18.90 -6.04 -30.52
C ALA A 176 -18.73 -6.32 -32.03
N LEU A 177 -19.39 -5.52 -32.86
CA LEU A 177 -19.47 -5.74 -34.31
C LEU A 177 -18.83 -4.60 -35.10
N GLY A 178 -18.16 -4.96 -36.20
CA GLY A 178 -17.83 -4.06 -37.30
C GLY A 178 -16.54 -3.25 -37.19
N SER A 179 -15.98 -3.03 -36.00
CA SER A 179 -14.73 -2.27 -35.83
C SER A 179 -13.80 -2.83 -34.77
N LYS A 180 -12.49 -2.71 -35.02
CA LYS A 180 -11.41 -2.95 -34.03
C LYS A 180 -11.34 -1.88 -32.95
N ASP A 181 -11.73 -0.66 -33.27
CA ASP A 181 -11.76 0.44 -32.32
C ASP A 181 -13.11 0.45 -31.61
N LEU A 182 -13.09 0.29 -30.29
CA LEU A 182 -14.31 0.01 -29.51
C LEU A 182 -15.37 1.12 -29.67
N LYS A 183 -14.94 2.37 -29.82
CA LYS A 183 -15.83 3.53 -30.01
C LYS A 183 -16.64 3.50 -31.31
N ASP A 184 -16.16 2.77 -32.31
CA ASP A 184 -16.78 2.65 -33.63
C ASP A 184 -17.50 1.29 -33.79
N ALA A 185 -17.50 0.45 -32.76
CA ALA A 185 -18.12 -0.87 -32.78
C ALA A 185 -19.57 -0.83 -32.24
N GLU A 186 -20.44 -1.64 -32.82
CA GLU A 186 -21.80 -1.83 -32.30
C GLU A 186 -21.80 -2.88 -31.19
N ILE A 187 -22.27 -2.51 -29.99
CA ILE A 187 -22.30 -3.41 -28.83
C ILE A 187 -23.65 -4.12 -28.71
N ILE A 188 -23.59 -5.45 -28.76
CA ILE A 188 -24.75 -6.33 -28.61
C ILE A 188 -24.71 -6.99 -27.22
N SER A 189 -25.61 -6.55 -26.35
CA SER A 189 -25.73 -7.02 -24.96
C SER A 189 -26.94 -7.91 -24.69
N ASP A 190 -27.84 -8.10 -25.68
CA ASP A 190 -28.97 -9.01 -25.55
C ASP A 190 -28.52 -10.47 -25.54
N LYS A 191 -28.99 -11.24 -24.56
CA LYS A 191 -28.55 -12.64 -24.36
C LYS A 191 -28.91 -13.56 -25.53
N GLY A 192 -30.04 -13.33 -26.18
CA GLY A 192 -30.46 -14.13 -27.34
C GLY A 192 -29.53 -13.89 -28.53
N GLN A 193 -29.22 -12.62 -28.79
CA GLN A 193 -28.30 -12.25 -29.86
C GLN A 193 -26.86 -12.68 -29.57
N ILE A 194 -26.39 -12.59 -28.31
CA ILE A 194 -25.05 -13.06 -27.93
C ILE A 194 -24.87 -14.55 -28.29
N GLU A 195 -25.83 -15.41 -27.97
CA GLU A 195 -25.73 -16.84 -28.32
C GLU A 195 -25.81 -17.09 -29.83
N GLU A 196 -26.55 -16.26 -30.58
CA GLU A 196 -26.58 -16.32 -32.04
C GLU A 196 -25.22 -15.98 -32.67
N PHE A 197 -24.57 -14.92 -32.20
CA PHE A 197 -23.28 -14.45 -32.74
C PHE A 197 -22.07 -15.24 -32.22
N LYS A 198 -22.23 -16.00 -31.13
CA LYS A 198 -21.16 -16.79 -30.50
C LYS A 198 -20.44 -17.73 -31.46
N LYS A 199 -21.16 -18.30 -32.43
CA LYS A 199 -20.59 -19.20 -33.47
C LYS A 199 -19.56 -18.53 -34.37
N TYR A 200 -19.55 -17.19 -34.46
CA TYR A 200 -18.57 -16.46 -35.26
C TYR A 200 -17.33 -16.08 -34.47
N LEU A 201 -17.32 -16.20 -33.13
CA LEU A 201 -16.19 -15.80 -32.31
C LEU A 201 -15.01 -16.76 -32.45
N LYS A 202 -13.79 -16.22 -32.61
CA LYS A 202 -12.54 -17.00 -32.63
C LYS A 202 -12.32 -17.86 -31.39
N ALA A 203 -12.75 -17.38 -30.23
CA ALA A 203 -12.66 -18.12 -28.98
C ALA A 203 -13.55 -19.38 -28.93
N PHE A 204 -14.49 -19.52 -29.87
CA PHE A 204 -15.42 -20.64 -30.00
C PHE A 204 -15.31 -21.29 -31.40
N ASP A 205 -14.08 -21.35 -31.94
CA ASP A 205 -13.75 -21.95 -33.24
C ASP A 205 -14.42 -21.29 -34.47
N GLY A 206 -14.93 -20.06 -34.33
CA GLY A 206 -15.44 -19.26 -35.43
C GLY A 206 -14.34 -18.46 -36.15
N ASP A 207 -14.63 -17.98 -37.36
CA ASP A 207 -13.65 -17.25 -38.20
C ASP A 207 -13.39 -15.80 -37.72
N GLY A 208 -14.20 -15.28 -36.80
CA GLY A 208 -14.17 -13.90 -36.32
C GLY A 208 -14.88 -12.91 -37.25
N ILE A 209 -15.61 -13.41 -38.26
CA ILE A 209 -16.26 -12.62 -39.31
C ILE A 209 -17.61 -13.28 -39.68
N MET A 210 -18.63 -12.49 -39.97
CA MET A 210 -19.92 -12.94 -40.48
C MET A 210 -19.91 -13.21 -41.99
N GLU A 211 -21.00 -13.78 -42.51
CA GLU A 211 -21.15 -14.06 -43.95
C GLU A 211 -21.11 -12.80 -44.84
N ASP A 212 -21.49 -11.63 -44.30
CA ASP A 212 -21.47 -10.35 -45.01
C ASP A 212 -20.12 -9.61 -44.91
N GLY A 213 -19.13 -10.20 -44.22
CA GLY A 213 -17.81 -9.62 -44.00
C GLY A 213 -17.69 -8.77 -42.73
N THR A 214 -18.74 -8.63 -41.93
CA THR A 214 -18.69 -7.89 -40.66
C THR A 214 -17.83 -8.63 -39.62
N GLU A 215 -16.81 -7.95 -39.08
CA GLU A 215 -15.96 -8.52 -38.03
C GLU A 215 -16.72 -8.66 -36.71
N VAL A 216 -16.46 -9.75 -35.98
CA VAL A 216 -17.11 -10.10 -34.70
C VAL A 216 -16.05 -10.22 -33.61
N TYR A 217 -16.29 -9.49 -32.53
CA TYR A 217 -15.38 -9.34 -31.40
C TYR A 217 -16.05 -9.71 -30.08
N ARG A 218 -15.22 -10.08 -29.11
CA ARG A 218 -15.61 -10.35 -27.73
C ARG A 218 -15.13 -9.21 -26.83
N LEU A 219 -16.08 -8.45 -26.28
CA LEU A 219 -15.81 -7.45 -25.26
C LEU A 219 -16.00 -8.07 -23.88
N VAL A 220 -14.91 -8.17 -23.11
CA VAL A 220 -14.92 -8.79 -21.79
C VAL A 220 -15.63 -7.89 -20.78
N THR A 221 -16.57 -8.47 -20.03
CA THR A 221 -17.40 -7.78 -19.03
C THR A 221 -17.57 -8.63 -17.76
N GLY A 222 -18.31 -8.10 -16.77
CA GLY A 222 -18.59 -8.82 -15.53
C GLY A 222 -17.38 -8.88 -14.59
N SER A 223 -17.13 -10.06 -14.01
CA SER A 223 -16.02 -10.28 -13.07
C SER A 223 -14.77 -10.68 -13.82
N VAL A 224 -13.77 -9.80 -13.82
CA VAL A 224 -12.49 -9.99 -14.51
C VAL A 224 -11.36 -10.13 -13.48
N TYR A 225 -10.54 -11.16 -13.66
CA TYR A 225 -9.48 -11.56 -12.74
C TYR A 225 -8.13 -11.57 -13.47
N PRO A 226 -7.25 -10.61 -13.22
CA PRO A 226 -5.86 -10.68 -13.65
C PRO A 226 -5.15 -11.92 -13.08
N LEU A 227 -4.53 -12.69 -13.97
CA LEU A 227 -3.85 -13.95 -13.62
C LEU A 227 -2.33 -13.83 -13.72
N GLY A 228 -1.82 -12.96 -14.58
CA GLY A 228 -0.39 -12.79 -14.81
C GLY A 228 -0.07 -12.20 -16.17
N ILE A 229 1.20 -12.32 -16.57
CA ILE A 229 1.72 -11.87 -17.86
C ILE A 229 2.57 -12.98 -18.47
N GLY A 230 2.40 -13.22 -19.76
CA GLY A 230 3.33 -13.98 -20.57
C GLY A 230 4.28 -13.05 -21.31
N PHE A 231 5.59 -13.20 -21.11
CA PHE A 231 6.58 -12.66 -22.03
C PHE A 231 6.57 -13.51 -23.30
N THR A 232 6.38 -12.86 -24.45
CA THR A 232 6.20 -13.52 -25.73
C THR A 232 6.82 -12.71 -26.86
N SER A 233 7.25 -13.40 -27.92
CA SER A 233 7.65 -12.73 -29.15
C SER A 233 6.48 -12.29 -30.04
N ASN A 234 5.28 -12.83 -29.79
CA ASN A 234 4.10 -12.62 -30.62
C ASN A 234 2.90 -12.19 -29.77
N PRO A 235 2.92 -10.99 -29.19
CA PRO A 235 1.80 -10.51 -28.41
C PRO A 235 0.54 -10.38 -29.27
N ALA A 236 -0.60 -10.72 -28.69
CA ALA A 236 -1.90 -10.56 -29.33
C ALA A 236 -2.31 -9.09 -29.45
N ALA A 237 -1.98 -8.28 -28.44
CA ALA A 237 -2.22 -6.85 -28.43
C ALA A 237 -1.19 -6.09 -29.30
N GLU A 238 -1.52 -4.85 -29.67
CA GLU A 238 -0.64 -3.95 -30.43
C GLU A 238 0.43 -3.31 -29.53
N VAL A 239 1.22 -4.17 -28.87
CA VAL A 239 2.32 -3.79 -27.98
C VAL A 239 3.61 -4.42 -28.51
N LYS A 240 4.74 -3.73 -28.33
CA LYS A 240 6.05 -4.21 -28.79
C LYS A 240 7.15 -3.78 -27.85
N GLY A 241 8.06 -4.72 -27.57
CA GLY A 241 9.27 -4.48 -26.81
C GLY A 241 9.05 -4.42 -25.31
N ILE A 242 10.17 -4.22 -24.62
CA ILE A 242 10.25 -4.04 -23.18
C ILE A 242 11.29 -2.96 -22.87
N TYR A 243 11.09 -2.27 -21.75
CA TYR A 243 12.12 -1.48 -21.09
C TYR A 243 12.80 -2.36 -20.04
N VAL A 244 14.12 -2.22 -19.91
CA VAL A 244 14.91 -2.84 -18.85
C VAL A 244 15.57 -1.68 -18.10
N GLU A 245 15.40 -1.62 -16.78
CA GLU A 245 16.18 -0.66 -15.98
C GLU A 245 17.63 -1.13 -15.99
N ASP A 246 18.49 -0.24 -16.46
CA ASP A 246 19.90 -0.55 -16.65
C ASP A 246 20.64 -0.11 -15.38
N ASP A 247 21.17 -1.06 -14.60
CA ASP A 247 22.05 -0.80 -13.44
C ASP A 247 23.29 0.05 -13.83
N ASN A 248 23.52 0.20 -15.14
CA ASN A 248 24.69 0.82 -15.74
C ASN A 248 24.71 2.36 -15.75
N LYS A 249 23.71 3.06 -15.21
CA LYS A 249 23.80 4.53 -15.06
C LYS A 249 24.85 4.98 -14.03
N LYS A 250 25.49 4.05 -13.31
CA LYS A 250 26.70 4.28 -12.49
C LYS A 250 27.90 3.43 -12.93
N LYS A 251 28.14 3.29 -14.25
CA LYS A 251 29.35 2.64 -14.78
C LYS A 251 30.59 3.54 -14.86
N ASP A 252 30.75 4.46 -13.91
CA ASP A 252 32.07 5.02 -13.60
C ASP A 252 32.67 4.13 -12.49
N GLU A 253 33.58 3.23 -12.88
CA GLU A 253 34.50 2.48 -12.01
C GLU A 253 33.89 1.71 -10.81
N ILE A 254 33.03 0.72 -11.06
CA ILE A 254 32.78 -0.31 -10.03
C ILE A 254 33.91 -1.35 -10.12
N THR A 255 35.00 -1.11 -9.38
CA THR A 255 35.92 -2.18 -8.95
C THR A 255 35.12 -3.21 -8.15
N ALA A 256 35.43 -4.49 -8.30
CA ALA A 256 34.70 -5.64 -7.73
C ALA A 256 34.62 -5.72 -6.19
N GLU A 257 34.87 -4.62 -5.48
CA GLU A 257 35.02 -4.52 -4.04
C GLU A 257 33.80 -3.94 -3.31
N GLU A 258 32.79 -3.41 -4.01
CA GLU A 258 31.61 -2.76 -3.38
C GLU A 258 30.27 -3.34 -3.84
N ILE A 259 30.10 -4.67 -3.86
CA ILE A 259 28.75 -5.22 -3.70
C ILE A 259 28.44 -5.12 -2.21
N GLU A 260 27.42 -4.37 -1.81
CA GLU A 260 26.89 -4.36 -0.44
C GLU A 260 26.41 -5.78 -0.08
N SER A 261 27.34 -6.64 0.27
CA SER A 261 27.04 -7.91 0.91
C SER A 261 26.71 -7.61 2.36
N ILE A 262 25.60 -8.15 2.86
CA ILE A 262 25.31 -8.12 4.29
C ILE A 262 26.35 -9.00 4.98
N VAL A 263 27.44 -8.39 5.47
CA VAL A 263 28.46 -9.09 6.24
C VAL A 263 27.92 -9.33 7.64
N ILE A 264 27.26 -10.48 7.82
CA ILE A 264 26.89 -10.95 9.15
C ILE A 264 28.15 -11.57 9.77
N ASP A 265 28.82 -10.84 10.65
CA ASP A 265 29.91 -11.39 11.46
C ASP A 265 29.35 -12.37 12.51
N ASN A 266 29.09 -13.59 12.04
CA ASN A 266 28.68 -14.71 12.85
C ASN A 266 29.79 -15.20 13.79
N GLU A 267 31.02 -14.66 13.76
CA GLU A 267 32.05 -15.11 14.68
C GLU A 267 31.68 -14.84 16.14
N GLU A 268 31.01 -13.73 16.44
CA GLU A 268 30.62 -13.41 17.80
C GLU A 268 29.48 -14.32 18.29
N PHE A 269 28.53 -14.62 17.41
CA PHE A 269 27.47 -15.61 17.64
C PHE A 269 28.04 -17.02 17.80
N LEU A 270 29.00 -17.43 16.96
CA LEU A 270 29.71 -18.71 17.04
C LEU A 270 30.60 -18.80 18.29
N LYS A 271 31.23 -17.70 18.72
CA LYS A 271 31.99 -17.62 19.99
C LYS A 271 31.04 -17.80 21.19
N LYS A 272 29.85 -17.19 21.16
CA LYS A 272 28.79 -17.41 22.16
C LYS A 272 28.31 -18.86 22.14
N LEU A 273 27.97 -19.43 20.98
CA LEU A 273 27.57 -20.84 20.81
C LEU A 273 28.64 -21.84 21.29
N LYS A 274 29.92 -21.61 20.96
CA LYS A 274 31.04 -22.43 21.46
C LYS A 274 31.19 -22.35 22.99
N LYS A 275 30.89 -21.20 23.58
CA LYS A 275 30.87 -21.02 25.04
C LYS A 275 29.70 -21.79 25.68
N TYR A 276 28.53 -21.83 25.04
CA TYR A 276 27.39 -22.65 25.48
C TYR A 276 27.61 -24.15 25.28
N LYS A 277 28.24 -24.59 24.18
CA LYS A 277 28.63 -25.99 23.95
C LYS A 277 29.63 -26.52 24.97
N LYS A 278 30.54 -25.68 25.49
CA LYS A 278 31.45 -26.07 26.57
C LYS A 278 30.74 -26.37 27.91
N ASN A 279 29.50 -25.92 28.06
CA ASN A 279 28.70 -26.07 29.28
C ASN A 279 27.52 -27.05 29.13
N LEU A 280 27.34 -27.69 27.96
CA LEU A 280 26.29 -28.67 27.73
C LEU A 280 26.83 -30.09 27.91
N SER A 281 26.46 -30.78 29.00
CA SER A 281 26.95 -32.13 29.30
C SER A 281 26.23 -33.26 28.51
N GLN A 282 25.49 -32.93 27.45
CA GLN A 282 24.56 -33.87 26.79
C GLN A 282 24.62 -33.91 25.25
N GLU A 283 25.72 -33.53 24.59
CA GLU A 283 25.84 -33.80 23.15
C GLU A 283 26.46 -35.18 22.88
N LYS A 284 25.60 -36.19 22.62
CA LYS A 284 26.01 -37.37 21.84
C LYS A 284 26.38 -36.90 20.44
N LYS A 285 27.61 -37.17 20.00
CA LYS A 285 28.04 -36.93 18.62
C LYS A 285 27.17 -37.78 17.67
N THR A 286 26.41 -37.13 16.81
CA THR A 286 25.84 -37.75 15.61
C THR A 286 26.60 -37.23 14.40
N ASP A 287 27.51 -38.05 13.90
CA ASP A 287 28.10 -37.89 12.58
C ASP A 287 27.06 -38.35 11.55
N VAL A 288 26.40 -37.44 10.84
CA VAL A 288 25.71 -37.81 9.60
C VAL A 288 25.96 -36.73 8.54
N ILE A 289 26.73 -37.13 7.53
CA ILE A 289 27.01 -36.39 6.31
C ILE A 289 25.73 -36.40 5.46
N PHE A 290 25.15 -35.23 5.19
CA PHE A 290 24.10 -35.08 4.18
C PHE A 290 24.74 -35.02 2.80
N ASN A 291 24.82 -36.16 2.11
CA ASN A 291 25.13 -36.19 0.68
C ASN A 291 23.90 -36.62 -0.14
N LYS A 292 23.56 -35.76 -1.10
CA LYS A 292 22.59 -35.91 -2.20
C LYS A 292 22.33 -37.38 -2.62
N ARG A 293 21.17 -37.92 -2.26
CA ARG A 293 20.56 -39.12 -2.86
C ARG A 293 19.39 -38.69 -3.73
N ALA A 294 19.58 -38.67 -5.05
CA ALA A 294 18.45 -38.67 -6.00
C ALA A 294 18.86 -39.05 -7.43
N THR A 295 20.14 -38.90 -7.81
CA THR A 295 20.57 -39.02 -9.22
C THR A 295 21.48 -40.21 -9.54
N ASN A 296 21.91 -40.99 -8.54
CA ASN A 296 22.87 -42.09 -8.72
C ASN A 296 22.20 -43.46 -8.93
N ASP A 297 21.03 -43.71 -8.33
CA ASP A 297 20.40 -45.04 -8.32
C ASP A 297 19.92 -45.51 -9.70
N MET A 298 19.44 -44.59 -10.55
CA MET A 298 19.01 -44.95 -11.91
C MET A 298 20.21 -45.34 -12.80
N LYS A 299 21.38 -44.72 -12.55
CA LYS A 299 22.60 -45.06 -13.27
C LYS A 299 23.13 -46.42 -12.85
N GLU A 300 23.13 -46.73 -11.55
CA GLU A 300 23.54 -48.05 -11.05
C GLU A 300 22.65 -49.19 -11.58
N ILE A 301 21.33 -49.00 -11.61
CA ILE A 301 20.41 -50.01 -12.17
C ILE A 301 20.69 -50.23 -13.66
N ILE A 302 20.90 -49.16 -14.43
CA ILE A 302 21.24 -49.26 -15.85
C ILE A 302 22.59 -49.94 -16.05
N GLU A 303 23.59 -49.63 -15.23
CA GLU A 303 24.93 -50.23 -15.26
C GLU A 303 24.86 -51.75 -14.98
N GLN A 304 24.11 -52.17 -13.95
CA GLN A 304 23.92 -53.58 -13.60
C GLN A 304 23.15 -54.35 -14.68
N LEU A 305 22.14 -53.72 -15.30
CA LEU A 305 21.40 -54.31 -16.42
C LEU A 305 22.33 -54.50 -17.64
N LYS A 306 23.22 -53.53 -17.87
CA LYS A 306 24.23 -53.58 -18.94
C LYS A 306 25.25 -54.68 -18.72
N GLU A 307 25.82 -54.80 -17.51
CA GLU A 307 26.75 -55.87 -17.16
C GLU A 307 26.10 -57.26 -17.30
N THR A 308 24.83 -57.40 -16.91
CA THR A 308 24.10 -58.67 -17.00
C THR A 308 23.80 -59.07 -18.46
N ILE A 309 23.51 -58.09 -19.33
CA ILE A 309 23.30 -58.28 -20.78
C ILE A 309 24.63 -58.58 -21.49
N GLU A 310 25.72 -57.91 -21.12
CA GLU A 310 27.04 -58.12 -21.72
C GLU A 310 27.62 -59.49 -21.31
N ALA A 311 27.39 -59.93 -20.07
CA ALA A 311 27.79 -61.25 -19.58
C ALA A 311 27.02 -62.42 -20.22
N SER A 312 25.91 -62.16 -20.94
CA SER A 312 25.09 -63.19 -21.60
C SER A 312 25.40 -63.39 -23.09
N THR A 313 26.55 -62.90 -23.57
CA THR A 313 26.98 -63.06 -24.96
C THR A 313 27.61 -64.44 -25.26
N SER A 314 26.74 -65.41 -25.55
CA SER A 314 27.01 -66.44 -26.57
C SER A 314 25.69 -67.00 -27.12
N ASP A 315 25.23 -66.45 -28.25
CA ASP A 315 24.25 -66.94 -29.24
C ASP A 315 22.93 -67.64 -28.87
N LYS A 316 22.57 -67.82 -27.60
CA LYS A 316 21.18 -68.09 -27.17
C LYS A 316 20.98 -67.52 -25.77
N PHE A 317 20.03 -66.59 -25.60
CA PHE A 317 19.49 -66.27 -24.27
C PHE A 317 18.99 -67.58 -23.65
N SER A 318 19.72 -68.13 -22.67
CA SER A 318 19.23 -69.27 -21.91
C SER A 318 18.04 -68.81 -21.04
N GLU A 319 17.08 -69.69 -20.77
CA GLU A 319 15.99 -69.40 -19.81
C GLU A 319 16.54 -68.91 -18.47
N GLU A 320 17.74 -69.35 -18.09
CA GLU A 320 18.44 -68.98 -16.87
C GLU A 320 18.93 -67.52 -16.87
N ALA A 321 19.40 -67.01 -18.02
CA ALA A 321 19.79 -65.60 -18.17
C ALA A 321 18.57 -64.66 -18.13
N VAL A 322 17.45 -65.07 -18.76
CA VAL A 322 16.19 -64.33 -18.71
C VAL A 322 15.60 -64.34 -17.30
N ALA A 323 15.65 -65.48 -16.60
CA ALA A 323 15.19 -65.60 -15.22
C ALA A 323 15.99 -64.72 -14.24
N ASN A 324 17.31 -64.62 -14.42
CA ASN A 324 18.14 -63.73 -13.60
C ASN A 324 17.81 -62.25 -13.84
N ILE A 325 17.60 -61.82 -15.09
CA ILE A 325 17.20 -60.44 -15.40
C ILE A 325 15.81 -60.13 -14.81
N VAL A 326 14.85 -61.05 -14.96
CA VAL A 326 13.50 -60.90 -14.39
C VAL A 326 13.55 -60.82 -12.87
N LYS A 327 14.44 -61.56 -12.21
CA LYS A 327 14.66 -61.49 -10.77
C LYS A 327 15.24 -60.14 -10.34
N VAL A 328 16.31 -59.66 -10.98
CA VAL A 328 16.91 -58.35 -10.67
C VAL A 328 15.90 -57.22 -10.84
N VAL A 329 15.11 -57.25 -11.92
CA VAL A 329 14.05 -56.25 -12.15
C VAL A 329 12.92 -56.37 -11.13
N SER A 330 12.51 -57.60 -10.77
CA SER A 330 11.45 -57.81 -9.77
C SER A 330 11.86 -57.36 -8.37
N ASP A 331 13.11 -57.63 -7.97
CA ASP A 331 13.65 -57.21 -6.69
C ASP A 331 13.78 -55.67 -6.65
N ALA A 332 14.26 -55.03 -7.72
CA ALA A 332 14.31 -53.57 -7.83
C ALA A 332 12.92 -52.89 -7.83
N ILE A 333 11.93 -53.50 -8.47
CA ILE A 333 10.53 -53.02 -8.43
C ILE A 333 9.98 -53.12 -7.01
N ARG A 334 10.28 -54.22 -6.30
CA ARG A 334 9.83 -54.43 -4.93
C ARG A 334 10.44 -53.41 -3.97
N ASP A 335 11.75 -53.18 -4.07
CA ASP A 335 12.45 -52.17 -3.26
C ASP A 335 11.92 -50.75 -3.52
N LYS A 336 11.66 -50.38 -4.79
CA LYS A 336 11.06 -49.08 -5.11
C LYS A 336 9.60 -48.97 -4.67
N SER A 337 8.84 -50.06 -4.72
CA SER A 337 7.48 -50.10 -4.18
C SER A 337 7.48 -49.85 -2.67
N ASP A 338 8.41 -50.45 -1.94
CA ASP A 338 8.52 -50.27 -0.48
C ASP A 338 8.96 -48.84 -0.12
N ILE A 339 9.90 -48.25 -0.88
CA ILE A 339 10.28 -46.84 -0.74
C ILE A 339 9.09 -45.92 -1.04
N TYR A 340 8.33 -46.17 -2.10
CA TYR A 340 7.17 -45.36 -2.45
C TYR A 340 6.08 -45.38 -1.36
N VAL A 341 5.85 -46.52 -0.73
CA VAL A 341 4.92 -46.63 0.40
C VAL A 341 5.39 -45.80 1.59
N GLN A 342 6.70 -45.79 1.88
CA GLN A 342 7.27 -44.97 2.94
C GLN A 342 7.20 -43.47 2.63
N GLU A 343 7.58 -43.06 1.42
CA GLU A 343 7.49 -41.66 0.98
C GLU A 343 6.05 -41.16 1.00
N LYS A 344 5.08 -41.99 0.60
CA LYS A 344 3.66 -41.65 0.66
C LYS A 344 3.20 -41.41 2.09
N ALA A 345 3.60 -42.26 3.03
CA ALA A 345 3.26 -42.10 4.45
C ALA A 345 3.89 -40.83 5.05
N GLU A 346 5.13 -40.51 4.67
CA GLU A 346 5.83 -39.31 5.14
C GLU A 346 5.20 -38.03 4.55
N MET A 347 4.80 -38.06 3.28
CA MET A 347 4.07 -36.98 2.61
C MET A 347 2.68 -36.75 3.24
N GLU A 348 1.95 -37.82 3.57
CA GLU A 348 0.67 -37.71 4.28
C GLU A 348 0.85 -37.08 5.66
N LYS A 349 1.90 -37.46 6.40
CA LYS A 349 2.25 -36.85 7.69
C LYS A 349 2.60 -35.36 7.56
N GLN A 350 3.43 -34.99 6.58
CA GLN A 350 3.77 -33.58 6.34
C GLN A 350 2.56 -32.75 5.96
N LYS A 351 1.62 -33.32 5.20
CA LYS A 351 0.36 -32.66 4.84
C LYS A 351 -0.51 -32.40 6.09
N GLU A 352 -0.55 -33.34 7.02
CA GLU A 352 -1.27 -33.19 8.28
C GLU A 352 -0.63 -32.11 9.17
N GLU A 353 0.70 -32.13 9.33
CA GLU A 353 1.45 -31.09 10.06
C GLU A 353 1.27 -29.69 9.45
N ALA A 354 1.30 -29.59 8.12
CA ALA A 354 1.04 -28.33 7.41
C ALA A 354 -0.41 -27.84 7.59
N SER A 355 -1.38 -28.76 7.64
CA SER A 355 -2.78 -28.42 7.90
C SER A 355 -2.98 -27.88 9.32
N THR A 356 -2.33 -28.48 10.32
CA THR A 356 -2.35 -28.00 11.70
C THR A 356 -1.68 -26.64 11.84
N ALA A 357 -0.50 -26.46 11.23
CA ALA A 357 0.20 -25.18 11.23
C ALA A 357 -0.62 -24.05 10.56
N LYS A 358 -1.42 -24.40 9.54
CA LYS A 358 -2.35 -23.45 8.90
C LYS A 358 -3.46 -23.03 9.85
N GLN A 359 -4.10 -23.97 10.56
CA GLN A 359 -5.13 -23.65 11.55
C GLN A 359 -4.57 -22.78 12.68
N ASP A 360 -3.41 -23.13 13.23
CA ASP A 360 -2.75 -22.32 14.27
C ASP A 360 -2.41 -20.89 13.80
N ALA A 361 -2.12 -20.72 12.50
CA ALA A 361 -1.87 -19.42 11.91
C ALA A 361 -3.16 -18.61 11.73
N GLU A 362 -4.25 -19.24 11.29
CA GLU A 362 -5.58 -18.64 11.16
C GLU A 362 -6.10 -18.15 12.53
N ASP A 363 -5.97 -18.97 13.57
CA ASP A 363 -6.38 -18.61 14.95
C ASP A 363 -5.57 -17.42 15.50
N LYS A 364 -4.26 -17.38 15.24
CA LYS A 364 -3.41 -16.24 15.65
C LYS A 364 -3.77 -14.96 14.88
N LEU A 365 -4.11 -15.09 13.61
CA LEU A 365 -4.48 -13.95 12.77
C LEU A 365 -5.80 -13.33 13.24
N GLN A 366 -6.80 -14.17 13.54
CA GLN A 366 -8.05 -13.72 14.13
C GLN A 366 -7.84 -12.98 15.46
N LYS A 367 -6.97 -13.49 16.33
CA LYS A 367 -6.64 -12.82 17.59
C LYS A 367 -5.96 -11.46 17.38
N ILE A 368 -5.08 -11.34 16.40
CA ILE A 368 -4.43 -10.06 16.05
C ILE A 368 -5.47 -9.06 15.51
N GLU A 369 -6.42 -9.51 14.69
CA GLU A 369 -7.51 -8.65 14.20
C GLU A 369 -8.38 -8.11 15.34
N GLU A 370 -8.72 -8.95 16.33
CA GLU A 370 -9.46 -8.53 17.52
C GLU A 370 -8.67 -7.51 18.37
N GLU A 371 -7.37 -7.74 18.59
CA GLU A 371 -6.50 -6.81 19.31
C GLU A 371 -6.31 -5.48 18.57
N LEU A 372 -6.26 -5.51 17.23
CA LEU A 372 -6.16 -4.32 16.38
C LEU A 372 -7.44 -3.49 16.46
N ALA A 373 -8.61 -4.13 16.35
CA ALA A 373 -9.91 -3.46 16.48
C ALA A 373 -10.06 -2.77 17.84
N ALA A 374 -9.69 -3.48 18.92
CA ALA A 374 -9.72 -2.92 20.28
C ALA A 374 -8.73 -1.75 20.46
N SER A 375 -7.57 -1.81 19.82
CA SER A 375 -6.57 -0.73 19.86
C SER A 375 -7.03 0.50 19.09
N GLN A 376 -7.68 0.30 17.94
CA GLN A 376 -8.22 1.38 17.13
C GLN A 376 -9.36 2.12 17.85
N GLU A 377 -10.24 1.39 18.54
CA GLU A 377 -11.29 1.99 19.38
C GLU A 377 -10.71 2.85 20.50
N LYS A 378 -9.69 2.35 21.21
CA LYS A 378 -8.99 3.12 22.25
C LYS A 378 -8.31 4.37 21.70
N LEU A 379 -7.74 4.27 20.50
CA LEU A 379 -7.07 5.41 19.87
C LEU A 379 -8.07 6.51 19.49
N SER A 380 -9.23 6.13 18.94
CA SER A 380 -10.32 7.08 18.67
C SER A 380 -10.86 7.75 19.93
N GLN A 381 -10.97 7.01 21.04
CA GLN A 381 -11.36 7.58 22.34
C GLN A 381 -10.32 8.59 22.84
N LEU A 382 -9.03 8.25 22.78
CA LEU A 382 -7.95 9.16 23.19
C LEU A 382 -7.87 10.42 22.32
N GLU A 383 -8.10 10.31 21.01
CA GLU A 383 -8.13 11.47 20.11
C GLU A 383 -9.32 12.39 20.42
N ALA A 384 -10.50 11.82 20.71
CA ALA A 384 -11.67 12.59 21.12
C ALA A 384 -11.44 13.31 22.45
N ASP A 385 -10.87 12.62 23.45
CA ASP A 385 -10.54 13.18 24.76
C ASP A 385 -9.47 14.28 24.64
N GLN A 386 -8.46 14.07 23.79
CA GLN A 386 -7.42 15.08 23.54
C GLN A 386 -8.01 16.32 22.87
N LYS A 387 -8.91 16.16 21.90
CA LYS A 387 -9.59 17.28 21.25
C LYS A 387 -10.47 18.04 22.23
N ALA A 388 -11.26 17.34 23.06
CA ALA A 388 -12.09 17.96 24.09
C ALA A 388 -11.23 18.73 25.13
N THR A 389 -10.11 18.14 25.55
CA THR A 389 -9.18 18.78 26.49
C THR A 389 -8.54 20.03 25.89
N LYS A 390 -8.08 19.97 24.63
CA LYS A 390 -7.51 21.14 23.94
C LYS A 390 -8.55 22.25 23.76
N ALA A 391 -9.78 21.91 23.38
CA ALA A 391 -10.86 22.87 23.24
C ALA A 391 -11.18 23.56 24.59
N LEU A 392 -11.22 22.80 25.69
CA LEU A 392 -11.43 23.35 27.03
C LEU A 392 -10.28 24.27 27.47
N GLN A 393 -9.03 23.87 27.23
CA GLN A 393 -7.85 24.69 27.54
C GLN A 393 -7.85 25.99 26.73
N LEU A 394 -8.15 25.92 25.43
CA LEU A 394 -8.24 27.07 24.55
C LEU A 394 -9.36 28.02 25.00
N PHE A 395 -10.54 27.48 25.31
CA PHE A 395 -11.66 28.25 25.83
C PHE A 395 -11.32 28.97 27.14
N ASN A 396 -10.71 28.27 28.10
CA ASN A 396 -10.31 28.86 29.39
C ASN A 396 -9.25 29.95 29.20
N SER A 397 -8.24 29.71 28.35
CA SER A 397 -7.20 30.69 28.05
C SER A 397 -7.77 31.96 27.39
N ARG A 398 -8.76 31.80 26.50
CA ARG A 398 -9.46 32.91 25.85
C ARG A 398 -10.28 33.71 26.87
N MET A 399 -11.06 33.04 27.72
CA MET A 399 -11.82 33.69 28.80
C MET A 399 -10.92 34.46 29.76
N GLU A 400 -9.78 33.87 30.16
CA GLU A 400 -8.80 34.52 31.04
C GLU A 400 -8.18 35.77 30.40
N SER A 401 -7.89 35.74 29.08
CA SER A 401 -7.43 36.92 28.34
C SER A 401 -8.44 38.07 28.44
N LEU A 402 -9.73 37.79 28.25
CA LEU A 402 -10.78 38.82 28.29
C LEU A 402 -10.99 39.35 29.72
N ASP A 403 -11.01 38.48 30.74
CA ASP A 403 -11.11 38.89 32.15
C ASP A 403 -9.89 39.70 32.61
N SER A 404 -8.72 39.49 32.00
CA SER A 404 -7.52 40.28 32.30
C SER A 404 -7.65 41.73 31.81
N GLN A 405 -8.32 41.95 30.67
CA GLN A 405 -8.41 43.25 30.00
C GLN A 405 -9.65 44.08 30.42
N TYR A 406 -10.73 43.41 30.85
CA TYR A 406 -12.02 44.04 31.12
C TYR A 406 -12.52 43.75 32.54
N GLU A 407 -13.37 44.63 33.06
CA GLU A 407 -14.10 44.41 34.30
C GLU A 407 -15.54 43.98 33.96
N LEU A 408 -15.76 42.67 33.94
CA LEU A 408 -16.96 42.02 33.41
C LEU A 408 -17.84 41.51 34.55
N SER A 409 -19.17 41.68 34.43
CA SER A 409 -20.13 41.09 35.37
C SER A 409 -20.39 39.61 35.05
N ASP A 410 -21.07 38.90 35.94
CA ASP A 410 -21.45 37.49 35.71
C ASP A 410 -22.36 37.32 34.48
N GLU A 411 -23.25 38.29 34.20
CA GLU A 411 -24.06 38.32 32.98
C GLU A 411 -23.21 38.53 31.72
N ASP A 412 -22.21 39.41 31.78
CA ASP A 412 -21.29 39.63 30.65
C ASP A 412 -20.50 38.34 30.35
N ARG A 413 -19.95 37.71 31.39
CA ARG A 413 -19.21 36.44 31.26
C ARG A 413 -20.05 35.33 30.66
N LYS A 414 -21.34 35.27 31.00
CA LYS A 414 -22.28 34.30 30.44
C LYS A 414 -22.52 34.51 28.94
N ILE A 415 -22.57 35.77 28.50
CA ILE A 415 -22.70 36.12 27.08
C ILE A 415 -21.40 35.77 26.33
N LEU A 416 -20.25 36.20 26.85
CA LEU A 416 -18.94 35.90 26.25
C LEU A 416 -18.66 34.40 26.17
N ALA A 417 -19.02 33.64 27.20
CA ALA A 417 -18.90 32.18 27.21
C ALA A 417 -19.78 31.49 26.15
N ASN A 418 -20.90 32.09 25.75
CA ASN A 418 -21.71 31.57 24.65
C ASN A 418 -21.14 31.97 23.30
N ASP A 419 -20.72 33.22 23.14
CA ASP A 419 -20.09 33.69 21.91
C ASP A 419 -18.79 32.92 21.60
N LEU A 420 -17.95 32.67 22.60
CA LEU A 420 -16.69 31.94 22.44
C LEU A 420 -16.87 30.46 22.07
N LYS A 421 -18.06 29.88 22.27
CA LYS A 421 -18.37 28.54 21.74
C LYS A 421 -18.61 28.55 20.23
N GLU A 422 -18.99 29.69 19.68
CA GLU A 422 -19.22 29.88 18.24
C GLU A 422 -17.96 30.35 17.50
N VAL A 423 -16.97 30.88 18.22
CA VAL A 423 -15.66 31.24 17.67
C VAL A 423 -14.85 29.98 17.40
N ASP A 424 -14.35 29.83 16.17
CA ASP A 424 -13.55 28.67 15.79
C ASP A 424 -12.19 28.61 16.53
N GLU A 425 -11.50 27.47 16.39
CA GLU A 425 -10.23 27.19 17.09
C GLU A 425 -9.04 28.03 16.58
N SER A 426 -9.21 28.85 15.53
CA SER A 426 -8.12 29.67 14.97
C SER A 426 -7.87 30.94 15.79
N ASP A 427 -6.60 31.36 15.82
CA ASP A 427 -6.20 32.61 16.49
C ASP A 427 -6.72 33.85 15.74
N GLU A 428 -6.93 33.75 14.42
CA GLU A 428 -7.44 34.84 13.58
C GLU A 428 -8.91 35.16 13.90
N SER A 429 -9.73 34.12 14.11
CA SER A 429 -11.13 34.30 14.51
C SER A 429 -11.26 34.84 15.93
N PHE A 430 -10.35 34.45 16.83
CA PHE A 430 -10.31 35.03 18.17
C PHE A 430 -9.86 36.50 18.16
N ALA A 431 -8.84 36.85 17.38
CA ALA A 431 -8.40 38.25 17.24
C ALA A 431 -9.52 39.15 16.68
N THR A 432 -10.28 38.65 15.71
CA THR A 432 -11.45 39.37 15.16
C THR A 432 -12.54 39.56 16.23
N TYR A 433 -12.71 38.57 17.10
CA TYR A 433 -13.63 38.66 18.24
C TYR A 433 -13.16 39.69 19.28
N GLU A 434 -11.86 39.69 19.63
CA GLU A 434 -11.27 40.69 20.53
C GLU A 434 -11.44 42.13 19.98
N GLU A 435 -11.25 42.33 18.67
CA GLU A 435 -11.49 43.63 18.04
C GLU A 435 -12.95 44.08 18.20
N ARG A 436 -13.91 43.18 17.95
CA ARG A 436 -15.33 43.48 18.16
C ARG A 436 -15.62 43.80 19.63
N MET A 437 -15.01 43.08 20.56
CA MET A 437 -15.19 43.29 21.99
C MET A 437 -14.62 44.65 22.44
N SER A 438 -13.49 45.07 21.86
CA SER A 438 -12.88 46.37 22.13
C SER A 438 -13.79 47.57 21.84
N VAL A 439 -14.70 47.40 20.87
CA VAL A 439 -15.68 48.43 20.50
C VAL A 439 -16.89 48.38 21.43
N ILE A 440 -17.48 47.20 21.65
CA ILE A 440 -18.73 47.03 22.40
C ILE A 440 -18.51 47.28 23.90
N TYR A 441 -17.41 46.77 24.45
CA TYR A 441 -17.09 46.81 25.87
C TYR A 441 -16.05 47.87 26.24
N LYS A 442 -15.79 48.84 25.37
CA LYS A 442 -14.82 49.93 25.60
C LYS A 442 -14.96 50.59 26.98
N HIS A 443 -16.19 50.82 27.42
CA HIS A 443 -16.51 51.47 28.69
C HIS A 443 -16.21 50.61 29.93
N LYS A 444 -16.05 49.29 29.74
CA LYS A 444 -15.68 48.33 30.79
C LYS A 444 -14.21 47.90 30.70
N SER A 445 -13.43 48.45 29.77
CA SER A 445 -12.00 48.15 29.73
C SER A 445 -11.32 48.78 30.93
N LYS A 446 -10.37 48.06 31.54
CA LYS A 446 -9.67 48.56 32.73
C LYS A 446 -8.92 49.85 32.43
N GLU A 447 -8.33 49.97 31.23
CA GLU A 447 -7.70 51.21 30.76
C GLU A 447 -8.69 52.38 30.72
N PHE A 448 -9.86 52.20 30.11
CA PHE A 448 -10.86 53.27 30.00
C PHE A 448 -11.40 53.67 31.37
N LEU A 449 -11.63 52.71 32.26
CA LEU A 449 -12.07 52.99 33.64
C LEU A 449 -11.00 53.80 34.39
N THR A 450 -9.72 53.42 34.28
CA THR A 450 -8.63 54.18 34.92
C THR A 450 -8.45 55.58 34.36
N ASP A 451 -8.60 55.77 33.04
CA ASP A 451 -8.51 57.09 32.41
C ASP A 451 -9.73 57.95 32.74
N GLN A 452 -10.92 57.35 32.82
CA GLN A 452 -12.13 58.04 33.26
C GLN A 452 -11.98 58.50 34.70
N GLU A 453 -11.50 57.63 35.60
CA GLU A 453 -11.30 57.96 37.00
C GLU A 453 -10.25 59.07 37.20
N LYS A 454 -9.12 59.02 36.48
CA LYS A 454 -8.15 60.13 36.45
C LYS A 454 -8.79 61.43 35.98
N SER A 455 -9.51 61.40 34.86
CA SER A 455 -10.15 62.61 34.30
C SER A 455 -11.23 63.18 35.22
N PHE A 456 -11.89 62.31 36.00
CA PHE A 456 -12.88 62.70 37.00
C PHE A 456 -12.20 63.32 38.22
N GLN A 457 -11.16 62.68 38.75
CA GLN A 457 -10.35 63.22 39.85
C GLN A 457 -9.75 64.59 39.49
N GLU A 458 -9.18 64.74 38.29
CA GLU A 458 -8.66 66.04 37.80
C GLU A 458 -9.76 67.12 37.74
N LYS A 459 -10.98 66.78 37.30
CA LYS A 459 -12.11 67.73 37.28
C LYS A 459 -12.61 68.07 38.68
N VAL A 460 -12.63 67.10 39.58
CA VAL A 460 -12.99 67.31 40.99
C VAL A 460 -11.96 68.20 41.66
N GLU A 461 -10.66 67.94 41.46
CA GLU A 461 -9.57 68.78 41.97
C GLU A 461 -9.62 70.21 41.41
N ALA A 462 -9.89 70.36 40.10
CA ALA A 462 -10.05 71.67 39.47
C ALA A 462 -11.26 72.45 40.02
N GLU A 463 -12.39 71.80 40.26
CA GLU A 463 -13.59 72.45 40.83
C GLU A 463 -13.43 72.75 42.34
N VAL A 464 -12.69 71.90 43.08
CA VAL A 464 -12.30 72.17 44.47
C VAL A 464 -11.34 73.36 44.55
N GLN A 465 -10.33 73.44 43.67
CA GLN A 465 -9.46 74.61 43.57
C GLN A 465 -10.23 75.88 43.21
N LYS A 466 -11.23 75.78 42.32
CA LYS A 466 -12.12 76.89 41.95
C LYS A 466 -12.97 77.36 43.14
N LYS A 467 -13.53 76.44 43.94
CA LYS A 467 -14.24 76.80 45.19
C LYS A 467 -13.34 77.38 46.26
N ILE A 468 -12.10 76.90 46.40
CA ILE A 468 -11.10 77.46 47.33
C ILE A 468 -10.71 78.88 46.90
N SER A 469 -10.62 79.15 45.60
CA SER A 469 -10.33 80.50 45.08
C SER A 469 -11.55 81.44 45.11
N GLU A 470 -12.78 80.92 45.00
CA GLU A 470 -14.02 81.69 45.23
C GLU A 470 -14.26 81.99 46.73
N MET A 471 -13.81 81.14 47.66
CA MET A 471 -13.82 81.40 49.10
C MET A 471 -12.68 82.33 49.57
N GLY A 472 -11.74 82.67 48.70
CA GLY A 472 -10.60 83.57 49.00
C GLY A 472 -10.91 85.07 48.97
N SER A 473 -12.15 85.47 48.68
CA SER A 473 -12.57 86.88 48.67
C SER A 473 -13.82 87.14 49.53
N SER A 474 -13.70 86.95 50.84
CA SER A 474 -14.37 87.79 51.86
C SER A 474 -13.77 87.51 53.24
N GLU A 475 -13.35 88.58 53.88
CA GLU A 475 -12.63 88.67 55.16
C GLU A 475 -13.42 88.19 56.40
N THR A 476 -12.69 87.46 57.27
CA THR A 476 -12.64 87.44 58.75
C THR A 476 -13.89 87.60 59.63
N SER A 477 -14.04 86.73 60.64
CA SER A 477 -13.86 87.05 62.09
C SER A 477 -14.01 85.81 62.99
N GLU A 478 -12.90 85.34 63.58
CA GLU A 478 -12.62 85.12 65.02
C GLU A 478 -13.84 85.03 66.02
N VAL A 479 -14.01 84.04 66.93
CA VAL A 479 -13.19 83.68 68.13
C VAL A 479 -13.78 82.46 68.91
N LYS A 480 -12.89 81.53 69.31
CA LYS A 480 -12.75 80.66 70.53
C LYS A 480 -13.67 79.49 70.97
N GLU A 481 -12.91 78.45 71.40
CA GLU A 481 -13.02 77.55 72.59
C GLU A 481 -14.27 76.65 72.70
N ASP A 482 -14.23 75.37 73.05
CA ASP A 482 -13.25 74.58 73.81
C ASP A 482 -13.53 73.06 73.64
N ALA A 483 -12.49 72.26 73.91
CA ALA A 483 -12.51 70.93 74.54
C ALA A 483 -13.47 69.78 74.10
N ASP A 484 -12.84 68.75 73.51
CA ASP A 484 -12.62 67.42 74.12
C ASP A 484 -13.71 66.32 74.08
N LYS A 485 -13.22 65.09 73.80
CA LYS A 485 -13.84 63.75 73.93
C LYS A 485 -14.93 63.30 72.94
N ALA A 486 -14.59 62.32 72.10
CA ALA A 486 -15.06 60.94 72.24
C ALA A 486 -14.50 60.06 71.11
N THR A 487 -13.57 59.19 71.49
CA THR A 487 -13.21 57.96 70.81
C THR A 487 -14.25 56.87 71.10
N GLU A 488 -14.52 56.04 70.08
CA GLU A 488 -15.01 54.65 70.14
C GLU A 488 -16.45 54.34 70.62
N GLU A 489 -16.95 53.20 70.14
CA GLU A 489 -18.27 52.55 70.32
C GLU A 489 -19.39 53.18 69.46
N VAL A 490 -19.92 52.52 68.42
CA VAL A 490 -20.76 51.31 68.50
C VAL A 490 -20.55 50.41 67.27
N LEU A 491 -20.04 49.20 67.53
CA LEU A 491 -20.19 47.99 66.72
C LEU A 491 -21.47 47.27 67.17
N GLU A 492 -22.15 46.60 66.23
CA GLU A 492 -23.10 45.47 66.42
C GLU A 492 -24.35 45.78 67.27
N GLU A 493 -25.58 45.52 66.83
CA GLU A 493 -26.18 44.18 66.73
C GLU A 493 -27.67 44.41 66.39
N VAL A 494 -28.18 43.87 65.27
CA VAL A 494 -29.56 43.36 65.18
C VAL A 494 -29.54 42.16 64.25
N GLU A 495 -29.39 41.00 64.86
CA GLU A 495 -29.70 39.68 64.31
C GLU A 495 -31.22 39.45 64.23
N ALA A 496 -31.57 38.51 63.34
CA ALA A 496 -32.75 37.64 63.34
C ALA A 496 -34.09 38.17 62.81
N ALA A 497 -34.40 37.73 61.58
CA ALA A 497 -35.63 36.96 61.33
C ALA A 497 -35.43 36.05 60.10
N THR A 498 -35.20 34.77 60.41
CA THR A 498 -35.31 33.61 59.51
C THR A 498 -36.76 33.31 59.17
N GLU A 499 -37.05 32.96 57.92
CA GLU A 499 -38.01 31.91 57.56
C GLU A 499 -37.43 31.08 56.40
N GLU A 500 -36.91 29.89 56.73
CA GLU A 500 -36.94 28.69 55.86
C GLU A 500 -38.42 28.29 55.66
N VAL A 501 -38.85 27.67 54.56
CA VAL A 501 -38.64 26.27 54.11
C VAL A 501 -39.09 26.19 52.63
N SER A 502 -38.77 25.23 51.74
CA SER A 502 -38.02 23.96 51.76
C SER A 502 -37.81 23.48 50.29
N SER A 503 -36.62 22.92 50.02
CA SER A 503 -36.34 21.63 49.34
C SER A 503 -36.99 21.24 47.99
N ASN A 504 -36.18 20.88 46.98
CA ASN A 504 -35.98 19.45 46.62
C ASN A 504 -34.76 19.17 45.70
N ASN A 505 -33.84 18.31 46.21
CA ASN A 505 -32.85 17.39 45.60
C ASN A 505 -31.81 17.88 44.55
N GLY A 506 -30.51 17.54 44.66
CA GLY A 506 -29.84 16.60 45.57
C GLY A 506 -28.30 16.66 45.55
N GLU A 507 -27.75 16.45 46.74
CA GLU A 507 -26.47 15.88 47.19
C GLU A 507 -25.27 15.78 46.20
N SER A 508 -24.22 16.57 46.46
CA SER A 508 -23.00 16.09 47.14
C SER A 508 -21.97 17.23 47.19
N SER A 509 -21.95 17.97 48.29
CA SER A 509 -20.83 18.85 48.64
C SER A 509 -19.91 18.09 49.58
N GLU A 510 -19.07 17.22 49.03
CA GLU A 510 -17.86 16.79 49.72
C GLU A 510 -16.79 17.87 49.51
N GLN A 511 -16.19 18.32 50.61
CA GLN A 511 -15.06 19.24 50.60
C GLN A 511 -13.98 18.72 49.64
N GLU A 512 -13.56 19.55 48.69
CA GLU A 512 -12.47 19.20 47.77
C GLU A 512 -11.17 19.01 48.56
N LEU A 513 -10.83 17.74 48.84
CA LEU A 513 -9.54 17.35 49.37
C LEU A 513 -8.45 17.81 48.40
N THR A 514 -7.39 18.41 48.94
CA THR A 514 -6.25 18.86 48.16
C THR A 514 -5.60 17.67 47.44
N LEU A 515 -4.93 17.92 46.30
CA LEU A 515 -4.19 16.90 45.55
C LEU A 515 -3.26 16.06 46.46
N ARG A 516 -2.66 16.69 47.46
CA ARG A 516 -1.79 16.03 48.44
C ARG A 516 -2.54 15.02 49.33
N GLU A 517 -3.75 15.33 49.74
CA GLU A 517 -4.59 14.45 50.57
C GLU A 517 -5.16 13.29 49.76
N LYS A 518 -5.55 13.53 48.49
CA LYS A 518 -5.97 12.49 47.54
C LYS A 518 -4.84 11.48 47.28
N PHE A 519 -3.61 11.95 47.07
CA PHE A 519 -2.43 11.08 46.90
C PHE A 519 -2.10 10.29 48.18
N SER A 520 -2.22 10.92 49.36
CA SER A 520 -1.96 10.21 50.63
C SER A 520 -2.98 9.12 50.94
N GLN A 521 -4.24 9.28 50.51
CA GLN A 521 -5.28 8.26 50.70
C GLN A 521 -5.14 7.09 49.70
N ALA A 522 -4.73 7.36 48.46
CA ALA A 522 -4.56 6.33 47.44
C ALA A 522 -3.41 5.34 47.73
N PHE A 523 -2.37 5.78 48.46
CA PHE A 523 -1.17 5.00 48.77
C PHE A 523 -1.03 4.70 50.27
N ASN A 524 -2.09 4.19 50.90
CA ASN A 524 -2.00 3.68 52.25
C ASN A 524 -1.44 2.24 52.26
N LYS A 525 -0.99 1.76 53.43
CA LYS A 525 -0.41 0.40 53.57
C LYS A 525 -1.40 -0.74 53.30
N GLU A 526 -2.68 -0.44 53.10
CA GLU A 526 -3.73 -1.41 52.81
C GLU A 526 -4.02 -1.54 51.31
N SER A 527 -3.69 -0.52 50.49
CA SER A 527 -3.89 -0.52 49.03
C SER A 527 -2.69 -1.07 48.23
N VAL A 528 -1.57 -1.39 48.89
CA VAL A 528 -0.36 -1.93 48.25
C VAL A 528 -0.14 -3.39 48.65
N THR A 529 -0.54 -4.32 47.77
CA THR A 529 -0.17 -5.74 47.87
C THR A 529 1.10 -5.99 47.07
N ILE A 530 2.20 -6.30 47.78
CA ILE A 530 3.43 -6.84 47.17
C ILE A 530 3.24 -8.35 47.04
N ASN A 531 3.03 -8.83 45.82
CA ASN A 531 3.11 -10.26 45.52
C ASN A 531 4.57 -10.64 45.26
N TYR A 532 5.08 -11.64 45.98
CA TYR A 532 6.38 -12.28 45.73
C TYR A 532 6.30 -13.27 44.57
#